data_AF-A0A1Z8X9T7-F1
#
_entry.id   AF-A0A1Z8X9T7-F1
#
_cell.length_a   1.000
_cell.length_b   1.000
_cell.length_c   1.000
_cell.angle_alpha   90.00
_cell.angle_beta   90.00
_cell.angle_gamma   90.00
#
_symmetry.space_group_name_H-M   'P 1'
#
loop_
_entity.id
_entity.type
_entity.pdbx_description
1 polymer ?
#
loop_
_entity_poly.entity_id
_entity_poly.type
_entity_poly.pdbx_seq_one_letter_code
_entity_poly.pdbx_strand_id
1 'polypeptide(L)'
;MTTLNEKYLGKVLPYLHGLDGGECKEKIFRNGLKGYEFPCPFCSDCQSKPKHKRKRVAYLLPHKESFSWTFFCHRKQSNECSGDGKSFHNFLMMINPTLFKQYLKEKDPAAFFRQYRDANYKKYLN
;
A
#
# COMPACT_ATOMS: atom_id res chain seq x y z
N MET A 1 4.49 -11.64 18.95
CA MET A 1 4.52 -10.17 18.80
C MET A 1 4.19 -9.84 17.35
N THR A 2 3.20 -8.99 17.09
CA THR A 2 2.87 -8.51 15.75
C THR A 2 3.58 -7.19 15.52
N THR A 3 4.26 -7.05 14.38
CA THR A 3 4.98 -5.81 14.04
C THR A 3 4.01 -4.70 13.62
N LEU A 4 4.47 -3.45 13.66
CA LEU A 4 3.65 -2.33 13.22
C LEU A 4 3.20 -2.49 11.75
N ASN A 5 4.08 -2.96 10.88
CA ASN A 5 3.73 -3.19 9.48
C ASN A 5 2.69 -4.30 9.33
N GLU A 6 2.79 -5.40 10.07
CA GLU A 6 1.78 -6.48 10.05
C GLU A 6 0.43 -6.02 10.60
N LYS A 7 0.41 -5.22 11.68
CA LYS A 7 -0.81 -4.60 12.21
C LYS A 7 -1.53 -3.79 11.14
N TYR A 8 -0.78 -2.96 10.41
CA TYR A 8 -1.35 -2.11 9.36
C TYR A 8 -1.63 -2.85 8.05
N LEU A 9 -0.92 -3.96 7.80
CA LEU A 9 -1.23 -4.88 6.72
C LEU A 9 -2.60 -5.51 6.94
N GLY A 10 -2.89 -5.99 8.15
CA GLY A 10 -4.21 -6.52 8.51
C GLY A 10 -5.34 -5.50 8.31
N LYS A 11 -5.06 -4.20 8.52
CA LYS A 11 -6.01 -3.12 8.26
C LYS A 11 -6.18 -2.80 6.78
N VAL A 12 -5.15 -2.96 5.94
CA VAL A 12 -5.21 -2.58 4.52
C VAL A 12 -5.77 -3.70 3.64
N LEU A 13 -5.55 -4.96 3.98
CA LEU A 13 -6.00 -6.12 3.18
C LEU A 13 -7.52 -6.10 2.87
N PRO A 14 -8.42 -5.73 3.80
CA PRO A 14 -9.84 -5.61 3.50
C PRO A 14 -10.16 -4.63 2.38
N TYR A 15 -9.37 -3.55 2.21
CA TYR A 15 -9.55 -2.59 1.12
C TYR A 15 -9.10 -3.14 -0.24
N LEU A 16 -8.24 -4.15 -0.23
CA LEU A 16 -7.71 -4.78 -1.44
C LEU A 16 -8.56 -5.96 -1.91
N HIS A 17 -9.38 -6.51 -1.01
CA HIS A 17 -10.30 -7.58 -1.31
C HIS A 17 -11.53 -7.06 -2.06
N GLY A 18 -11.91 -7.71 -3.15
CA GLY A 18 -13.10 -7.33 -3.92
C GLY A 18 -12.92 -6.13 -4.85
N LEU A 19 -11.70 -5.57 -4.97
CA LEU A 19 -11.39 -4.50 -5.93
C LEU A 19 -11.78 -4.90 -7.34
N ASP A 20 -12.71 -4.16 -7.94
CA ASP A 20 -13.31 -4.41 -9.26
C ASP A 20 -13.93 -5.82 -9.41
N GLY A 21 -14.31 -6.46 -8.29
CA GLY A 21 -14.78 -7.85 -8.27
C GLY A 21 -13.66 -8.87 -8.44
N GLY A 22 -12.40 -8.49 -8.21
CA GLY A 22 -11.26 -9.40 -8.16
C GLY A 22 -10.87 -9.77 -6.72
N GLU A 23 -10.25 -10.94 -6.58
CA GLU A 23 -9.89 -11.50 -5.27
C GLU A 23 -8.48 -11.08 -4.86
N CYS A 24 -8.27 -10.80 -3.58
CA CYS A 24 -6.95 -10.76 -2.97
C CYS A 24 -6.59 -12.17 -2.49
N LYS A 25 -5.44 -12.69 -2.91
CA LYS A 25 -4.98 -14.04 -2.56
C LYS A 25 -3.62 -14.02 -1.89
N GLU A 26 -3.47 -14.87 -0.89
CA GLU A 26 -2.16 -15.22 -0.36
C GLU A 26 -1.40 -16.12 -1.34
N LYS A 27 -0.10 -15.91 -1.43
CA LYS A 27 0.78 -16.69 -2.31
C LYS A 27 2.17 -16.83 -1.72
N ILE A 28 2.74 -18.02 -1.85
CA ILE A 28 4.16 -18.26 -1.61
C ILE A 28 4.92 -17.88 -2.88
N PHE A 29 5.83 -16.92 -2.78
CA PHE A 29 6.66 -16.47 -3.90
C PHE A 29 7.91 -17.34 -4.05
N ARG A 30 8.66 -17.17 -5.15
CA ARG A 30 9.87 -17.96 -5.45
C ARG A 30 10.94 -17.88 -4.36
N ASN A 31 10.92 -16.83 -3.56
CA ASN A 31 11.82 -16.64 -2.41
C ASN A 31 11.36 -17.41 -1.14
N GLY A 32 10.31 -18.22 -1.23
CA GLY A 32 9.73 -18.97 -0.12
C GLY A 32 8.90 -18.13 0.84
N LEU A 33 8.74 -16.82 0.59
CA LEU A 33 8.00 -15.94 1.49
C LEU A 33 6.54 -15.84 1.09
N LYS A 34 5.68 -15.72 2.10
CA LYS A 34 4.24 -15.53 1.95
C LYS A 34 3.92 -14.06 1.72
N GLY A 35 3.35 -13.73 0.57
CA GLY A 35 2.85 -12.39 0.27
C GLY A 35 1.42 -12.43 -0.27
N TYR A 36 0.99 -11.31 -0.85
CA TYR A 36 -0.37 -11.15 -1.37
C TYR A 36 -0.34 -10.75 -2.83
N GLU A 37 -1.22 -11.32 -3.65
CA GLU A 37 -1.50 -10.88 -5.03
C GLU A 37 -2.96 -10.41 -5.15
N PHE A 38 -3.18 -9.26 -5.78
CA PHE A 38 -4.50 -8.62 -5.86
C PHE A 38 -4.64 -7.77 -7.14
N PRO A 39 -5.88 -7.42 -7.55
CA PRO A 39 -6.11 -6.42 -8.60
C PRO A 39 -5.47 -5.09 -8.21
N CYS A 40 -4.81 -4.41 -9.15
CA CYS A 40 -4.17 -3.14 -8.82
C CYS A 40 -5.22 -2.03 -8.65
N PRO A 41 -5.31 -1.37 -7.48
CA PRO A 41 -6.28 -0.29 -7.25
C PRO A 41 -6.00 0.94 -8.13
N PHE A 42 -4.75 1.15 -8.56
CA PHE A 42 -4.35 2.36 -9.28
C PHE A 42 -4.37 2.17 -10.81
N CYS A 43 -4.13 0.94 -11.30
CA CYS A 43 -4.09 0.66 -12.73
C CYS A 43 -5.43 0.09 -13.26
N SER A 44 -6.49 0.09 -12.46
CA SER A 44 -7.78 -0.47 -12.88
C SER A 44 -8.46 0.41 -13.93
N ASP A 45 -8.44 1.72 -13.74
CA ASP A 45 -9.04 2.69 -14.67
C ASP A 45 -8.29 2.76 -16.00
N CYS A 46 -7.02 2.37 -16.02
CA CYS A 46 -6.26 2.19 -17.26
C CYS A 46 -6.73 0.99 -18.09
N GLN A 47 -7.63 0.13 -17.58
CA GLN A 47 -8.14 -1.03 -18.32
C GLN A 47 -9.54 -0.79 -18.88
N SER A 48 -9.69 -0.99 -20.19
CA SER A 48 -10.99 -0.92 -20.86
C SER A 48 -11.88 -2.16 -20.58
N LYS A 49 -11.28 -3.35 -20.46
CA LYS A 49 -12.07 -4.60 -20.31
C LYS A 49 -12.22 -4.99 -18.83
N PRO A 50 -13.43 -5.30 -18.33
CA PRO A 50 -13.66 -5.72 -16.94
C PRO A 50 -12.85 -6.94 -16.50
N LYS A 51 -12.54 -7.86 -17.43
CA LYS A 51 -11.68 -9.02 -17.14
C LYS A 51 -10.24 -8.62 -16.78
N HIS A 52 -9.75 -7.52 -17.35
CA HIS A 52 -8.41 -7.02 -17.06
C HIS A 52 -8.39 -6.26 -15.74
N LYS A 53 -9.43 -5.48 -15.40
CA LYS A 53 -9.56 -4.84 -14.08
C LYS A 53 -9.37 -5.84 -12.93
N ARG A 54 -10.05 -6.99 -13.01
CA ARG A 54 -9.99 -8.09 -12.02
C ARG A 54 -8.69 -8.89 -11.96
N LYS A 55 -7.78 -8.72 -12.92
CA LYS A 55 -6.55 -9.54 -12.99
C LYS A 55 -5.61 -9.15 -11.85
N ARG A 56 -5.17 -10.14 -11.07
CA ARG A 56 -4.18 -9.98 -10.00
C ARG A 56 -2.81 -9.69 -10.59
N VAL A 57 -2.42 -8.43 -10.55
CA VAL A 57 -1.18 -7.91 -11.13
C VAL A 57 -0.37 -7.06 -10.16
N ALA A 58 -0.96 -6.75 -9.00
CA ALA A 58 -0.31 -6.09 -7.90
C ALA A 58 0.06 -7.10 -6.83
N TYR A 59 1.16 -6.81 -6.12
CA TYR A 59 1.75 -7.69 -5.14
C TYR A 59 2.18 -6.90 -3.91
N LEU A 60 2.01 -7.50 -2.72
CA LEU A 60 2.68 -7.09 -1.49
C LEU A 60 3.64 -8.21 -1.09
N LEU A 61 4.93 -7.90 -1.16
CA LEU A 61 6.02 -8.84 -0.93
C LEU A 61 6.71 -8.51 0.40
N PRO A 62 6.86 -9.47 1.33
CA PRO A 62 7.70 -9.28 2.50
C PRO A 62 9.18 -9.41 2.13
N HIS A 63 10.03 -8.91 3.02
CA HIS A 63 11.48 -9.08 2.95
C HIS A 63 11.93 -10.13 3.99
N LYS A 64 12.83 -11.04 3.61
CA LYS A 64 13.17 -12.23 4.42
C LYS A 64 13.76 -11.90 5.80
N GLU A 65 14.43 -10.75 5.90
CA GLU A 65 15.21 -10.34 7.07
C GLU A 65 14.70 -9.03 7.69
N SER A 66 13.57 -8.51 7.20
CA SER A 66 12.97 -7.32 7.79
C SER A 66 11.46 -7.45 7.84
N PHE A 67 10.86 -6.78 8.82
CA PHE A 67 9.40 -6.66 8.91
C PHE A 67 8.84 -5.70 7.86
N SER A 68 9.56 -5.46 6.77
CA SER A 68 9.19 -4.52 5.72
C SER A 68 8.48 -5.22 4.57
N TRP A 69 7.62 -4.46 3.92
CA TRP A 69 6.84 -4.92 2.77
C TRP A 69 7.08 -3.98 1.60
N THR A 70 7.02 -4.54 0.39
CA THR A 70 7.12 -3.78 -0.85
C THR A 70 5.92 -4.05 -1.72
N PHE A 71 5.27 -2.98 -2.14
CA PHE A 71 4.24 -3.00 -3.16
C PHE A 71 4.88 -3.02 -4.54
N PHE A 72 4.40 -3.90 -5.41
CA PHE A 72 4.80 -3.97 -6.80
C PHE A 72 3.59 -4.11 -7.70
N CYS A 73 3.58 -3.46 -8.87
CA CYS A 73 2.58 -3.66 -9.90
C CYS A 73 3.24 -4.00 -11.23
N HIS A 74 2.82 -5.10 -11.85
CA HIS A 74 3.36 -5.52 -13.14
C HIS A 74 2.94 -4.60 -14.30
N ARG A 75 1.84 -3.86 -14.17
CA ARG A 75 1.35 -3.00 -15.27
C ARG A 75 2.16 -1.73 -15.43
N LYS A 76 2.51 -1.07 -14.32
CA LYS A 76 3.22 0.21 -14.31
C LYS A 76 2.53 1.31 -15.15
N GLN A 77 1.19 1.30 -15.23
CA GLN A 77 0.41 2.17 -16.10
C GLN A 77 -0.13 3.44 -15.43
N SER A 78 -0.14 3.50 -14.10
CA SER A 78 -0.53 4.69 -13.34
C SER A 78 0.69 5.36 -12.72
N ASN A 79 0.56 6.63 -12.32
CA ASN A 79 1.66 7.38 -11.69
C ASN A 79 2.15 6.69 -10.41
N GLU A 80 1.22 6.15 -9.61
CA GLU A 80 1.47 5.41 -8.37
C GLU A 80 2.25 4.11 -8.61
N CYS A 81 2.03 3.49 -9.78
CA CYS A 81 2.66 2.23 -10.16
C CYS A 81 3.89 2.41 -11.06
N SER A 82 4.20 3.63 -11.48
CA SER A 82 5.35 3.92 -12.33
C SER A 82 6.68 3.68 -11.58
N GLY A 83 7.70 3.20 -12.31
CA GLY A 83 9.02 2.90 -11.75
C GLY A 83 9.13 1.58 -10.99
N ASP A 84 9.94 1.59 -9.93
CA ASP A 84 10.21 0.43 -9.07
C ASP A 84 9.20 0.27 -7.94
N GLY A 85 9.35 -0.83 -7.19
CA GLY A 85 8.51 -1.16 -6.04
C GLY A 85 8.44 -0.03 -5.02
N LYS A 86 7.28 0.13 -4.39
CA LYS A 86 7.05 1.14 -3.36
C LYS A 86 7.17 0.51 -1.98
N SER A 87 7.84 1.20 -1.06
CA SER A 87 7.85 0.79 0.33
C SER A 87 6.43 0.71 0.90
N PHE A 88 6.24 -0.10 1.94
CA PHE A 88 4.93 -0.20 2.62
C PHE A 88 4.40 1.16 3.09
N HIS A 89 5.29 2.04 3.56
CA HIS A 89 4.96 3.41 3.94
C HIS A 89 4.36 4.19 2.77
N ASN A 90 5.01 4.19 1.61
CA ASN A 90 4.51 4.87 0.41
C ASN A 90 3.21 4.24 -0.09
N PHE A 91 3.12 2.90 -0.05
CA PHE A 91 1.91 2.19 -0.41
C PHE A 91 0.70 2.59 0.46
N LEU A 92 0.86 2.63 1.79
CA LEU A 92 -0.19 3.05 2.71
C LEU A 92 -0.64 4.49 2.43
N MET A 93 0.30 5.39 2.17
CA MET A 93 0.00 6.79 1.83
C MET A 93 -0.88 6.89 0.58
N MET A 94 -0.60 6.09 -0.46
CA MET A 94 -1.34 6.11 -1.71
C MET A 94 -2.73 5.47 -1.60
N ILE A 95 -2.85 4.35 -0.87
CA ILE A 95 -4.10 3.58 -0.83
C ILE A 95 -5.11 4.13 0.17
N ASN A 96 -4.65 4.61 1.33
CA ASN A 96 -5.53 5.11 2.38
C ASN A 96 -4.79 6.17 3.23
N PRO A 97 -4.88 7.46 2.85
CA PRO A 97 -4.22 8.55 3.56
C PRO A 97 -4.61 8.65 5.05
N THR A 98 -5.85 8.29 5.41
CA THR A 98 -6.32 8.29 6.80
C THR A 98 -5.62 7.21 7.61
N LEU A 99 -5.53 5.99 7.08
CA LEU A 99 -4.80 4.90 7.71
C LEU A 99 -3.30 5.19 7.79
N PHE A 100 -2.74 5.84 6.77
CA PHE A 100 -1.35 6.29 6.76
C PHE A 100 -1.05 7.30 7.89
N LYS A 101 -1.94 8.26 8.15
CA LYS A 101 -1.79 9.20 9.28
C LYS A 101 -1.69 8.47 10.62
N GLN A 102 -2.53 7.46 10.82
CA GLN A 102 -2.47 6.63 12.03
C GLN A 102 -1.15 5.86 12.11
N TYR A 103 -0.71 5.26 10.99
CA TYR A 103 0.56 4.56 10.89
C TYR A 103 1.74 5.47 11.25
N LEU A 104 1.77 6.69 10.71
CA LEU A 104 2.85 7.65 10.96
C LEU A 104 2.87 8.09 12.43
N LYS A 105 1.70 8.37 13.00
CA LYS A 105 1.57 8.74 14.42
C LYS A 105 2.10 7.65 15.35
N GLU A 106 1.87 6.37 15.02
CA GLU A 106 2.37 5.25 15.82
C GLU A 106 3.86 4.94 15.57
N LYS A 107 4.32 5.09 14.32
CA LYS A 107 5.71 4.79 13.92
C LYS A 107 6.71 5.80 14.49
N ASP A 108 6.39 7.09 14.36
CA ASP A 108 7.23 8.19 14.80
C ASP A 108 6.34 9.37 15.24
N PRO A 109 5.87 9.35 16.51
CA PRO A 109 5.04 10.42 17.05
C PRO A 109 5.71 11.80 16.92
N ALA A 110 7.04 11.88 17.10
CA ALA A 110 7.77 13.14 17.07
C ALA A 110 7.86 13.74 15.66
N ALA A 111 8.10 12.93 14.63
CA ALA A 111 8.02 13.37 13.24
C ALA A 111 6.58 13.76 12.85
N PHE A 112 5.58 13.00 13.29
CA PHE A 112 4.17 13.32 13.06
C PHE A 112 3.83 14.73 13.58
N PHE A 113 4.15 15.03 14.84
CA PHE A 113 3.83 16.36 15.39
C PHE A 113 4.58 17.50 14.69
N ARG A 114 5.83 17.31 14.27
CA ARG A 114 6.57 18.33 13.49
C ARG A 114 5.87 18.63 12.17
N GLN A 115 5.61 17.61 11.37
CA GLN A 115 5.00 17.76 10.04
C GLN A 115 3.61 18.40 10.09
N TYR A 116 2.78 18.03 11.07
CA TYR A 116 1.40 18.53 11.20
C TYR A 116 1.29 19.85 11.98
N ARG A 117 2.26 20.22 12.81
CA ARG A 117 2.35 21.58 13.39
C ARG A 117 2.66 22.61 12.30
N ASP A 118 3.62 22.32 11.43
CA ASP A 118 4.03 23.23 10.35
C ASP A 118 2.93 23.37 9.28
N ALA A 119 2.22 22.29 8.96
CA ALA A 119 1.09 22.32 8.01
C ALA A 119 -0.10 23.14 8.54
N ASN A 120 -0.37 23.11 9.86
CA ASN A 120 -1.41 23.94 10.46
C ASN A 120 -1.00 25.40 10.55
N TYR A 121 0.28 25.71 10.85
CA TYR A 121 0.77 27.09 10.91
C TYR A 121 0.69 27.80 9.55
N LYS A 122 1.03 27.11 8.45
CA LYS A 122 0.88 27.64 7.09
C LYS A 122 -0.57 27.96 6.70
N LYS A 123 -1.56 27.38 7.37
CA LYS A 123 -2.99 27.66 7.12
C LYS A 123 -3.46 29.00 7.73
N TYR A 124 -2.66 29.59 8.63
CA TYR A 124 -2.93 30.90 9.26
C TYR A 124 -2.07 32.04 8.70
N LEU A 125 -1.27 31.76 7.66
CA LEU A 125 -0.39 32.73 7.00
C LEU A 125 -0.90 33.14 5.60
N ASN A 126 -2.14 32.77 5.23
CA ASN A 126 -2.82 33.21 4.02
C ASN A 126 -4.10 33.96 4.40
#